data_AF-A0A9P3MSJ3-F1
#
_entry.id   AF-A0A9P3MSJ3-F1
#
_cell.length_a   1.000
_cell.length_b   1.000
_cell.length_c   1.000
_cell.angle_alpha   90.00
_cell.angle_beta   90.00
_cell.angle_gamma   90.00
#
_symmetry.space_group_name_H-M   'P 1'
#
loop_
_entity.id
_entity.type
_entity.pdbx_description
1 polymer ?
#
loop_
_entity_poly.entity_id
_entity_poly.type
_entity_poly.pdbx_seq_one_letter_code
_entity_poly.pdbx_strand_id
1 'polypeptide(L)'
;LLGPVLLPDGAGGSLTATAATAVSALPLLDVLQLFLWVAVSPAVAEELLFRGLLLTALQDRLGRIDAAMLSAALFALFHLSLSLFFPNMALGIAAGLLAVYSNSVLPAVALHTTYNASALLYALMATAAASV
;
A
#
# COMPACT_ATOMS: atom_id res chain seq x y z
N LEU A 1 -38.12 -26.71 -9.87
CA LEU A 1 -38.21 -25.88 -11.10
C LEU A 1 -37.32 -24.64 -11.02
N LEU A 2 -36.10 -24.76 -10.49
CA LEU A 2 -35.01 -23.78 -10.64
C LEU A 2 -33.72 -24.60 -10.75
N GLY A 3 -33.26 -24.82 -11.98
CA GLY A 3 -31.99 -25.50 -12.25
C GLY A 3 -30.81 -24.63 -11.84
N PRO A 4 -29.60 -25.21 -11.70
CA PRO A 4 -28.40 -24.44 -11.47
C PRO A 4 -28.22 -23.45 -12.63
N VAL A 5 -28.08 -22.17 -12.31
CA VAL A 5 -27.69 -21.14 -13.28
C VAL A 5 -26.28 -21.50 -13.75
N LEU A 6 -26.20 -22.09 -14.94
CA LEU A 6 -24.96 -22.37 -15.65
C LEU A 6 -24.37 -21.01 -16.04
N LEU A 7 -23.49 -20.46 -15.19
CA LEU A 7 -22.63 -19.35 -15.59
C LEU A 7 -21.79 -19.83 -16.77
N PRO A 8 -21.70 -19.08 -17.88
CA PRO A 8 -20.87 -19.48 -19.00
C PRO A 8 -19.40 -19.56 -18.57
N ASP A 9 -18.87 -20.78 -18.57
CA ASP A 9 -17.46 -21.10 -18.38
C ASP A 9 -16.62 -20.39 -19.48
N GLY A 10 -16.18 -19.17 -19.22
CA GLY A 10 -15.36 -18.40 -20.18
C GLY A 10 -15.43 -16.87 -20.06
N ALA A 11 -16.42 -16.30 -19.37
CA ALA A 11 -16.55 -14.84 -19.27
C ALA A 11 -15.39 -14.15 -18.51
N GLY A 12 -14.78 -14.85 -17.54
CA GLY A 12 -13.69 -14.31 -16.73
C GLY A 12 -12.40 -14.02 -17.50
N GLY A 13 -12.06 -14.83 -18.51
CA GLY A 13 -10.84 -14.67 -19.31
C GLY A 13 -10.89 -13.50 -20.29
N SER A 14 -12.08 -13.12 -20.75
CA SER A 14 -12.25 -12.00 -21.70
C SER A 14 -12.05 -10.62 -21.03
N LEU A 15 -12.43 -10.50 -19.76
CA LEU A 15 -12.31 -9.25 -19.00
C LEU A 15 -10.87 -9.00 -18.55
N THR A 16 -10.12 -10.05 -18.17
CA THR A 16 -8.71 -9.95 -17.78
C THR A 16 -7.80 -9.65 -18.96
N ALA A 17 -8.05 -10.27 -20.12
CA ALA A 17 -7.32 -9.98 -21.35
C ALA A 17 -7.53 -8.53 -21.84
N THR A 18 -8.77 -8.02 -21.73
CA THR A 18 -9.09 -6.62 -22.05
C THR A 18 -8.37 -5.65 -21.12
N ALA A 19 -8.31 -5.95 -19.82
CA ALA A 19 -7.63 -5.10 -18.84
C ALA A 19 -6.11 -4.99 -19.07
N ALA A 20 -5.43 -6.10 -19.41
CA ALA A 20 -4.00 -6.07 -19.67
C ALA A 20 -3.63 -5.33 -20.97
N THR A 21 -4.45 -5.50 -22.01
CA THR A 21 -4.27 -4.77 -23.28
C THR A 21 -4.54 -3.27 -23.09
N ALA A 22 -5.46 -2.90 -22.20
CA ALA A 22 -5.68 -1.51 -21.80
C ALA A 22 -4.50 -0.93 -21.01
N VAL A 23 -3.90 -1.70 -20.09
CA VAL A 23 -2.72 -1.27 -19.31
C VAL A 23 -1.51 -1.00 -20.20
N SER A 24 -1.20 -1.88 -21.16
CA SER A 24 -0.08 -1.67 -22.09
C SER A 24 -0.31 -0.54 -23.10
N ALA A 25 -1.56 -0.09 -23.25
CA ALA A 25 -1.95 1.04 -24.09
C ALA A 25 -2.14 2.36 -23.31
N LEU A 26 -1.93 2.37 -21.98
CA LEU A 26 -2.09 3.60 -21.19
C LEU A 26 -1.03 4.64 -21.60
N PRO A 27 -1.43 5.90 -21.82
CA PRO A 27 -0.46 6.97 -22.01
C PRO A 27 0.39 7.14 -20.75
N LEU A 28 1.64 7.59 -20.91
CA LEU A 28 2.58 7.82 -19.80
C LEU A 28 1.97 8.70 -18.69
N LEU A 29 1.11 9.65 -19.08
CA LEU A 29 0.40 10.53 -18.16
C LEU A 29 -0.51 9.75 -17.19
N ASP A 30 -1.21 8.72 -17.66
CA ASP A 30 -2.13 7.93 -16.84
C ASP A 30 -1.35 7.05 -15.84
N VAL A 31 -0.23 6.48 -16.29
CA VAL A 31 0.67 5.71 -15.40
C VAL A 31 1.26 6.61 -14.31
N LEU A 32 1.69 7.82 -14.67
CA LEU A 32 2.18 8.80 -13.72
C LEU A 32 1.09 9.21 -12.72
N GLN A 33 -0.12 9.49 -13.20
CA GLN A 33 -1.26 9.83 -12.35
C GLN A 33 -1.57 8.69 -11.38
N LEU A 34 -1.61 7.45 -11.85
CA LEU A 34 -1.83 6.27 -11.00
C LEU A 34 -0.75 6.13 -9.93
N PHE A 35 0.51 6.28 -10.30
CA PHE A 35 1.62 6.25 -9.34
C PHE A 35 1.49 7.31 -8.26
N LEU A 36 1.16 8.55 -8.63
CA LEU A 36 0.97 9.63 -7.67
C LEU A 36 -0.18 9.34 -6.70
N TRP A 37 -1.33 8.90 -7.21
CA TRP A 37 -2.53 8.66 -6.39
C TRP A 37 -2.47 7.39 -5.53
N VAL A 38 -1.81 6.33 -6.00
CA VAL A 38 -1.80 5.02 -5.31
C VAL A 38 -0.52 4.80 -4.51
N ALA A 39 0.61 5.36 -4.94
CA ALA A 39 1.87 5.18 -4.23
C ALA A 39 2.24 6.38 -3.36
N VAL A 40 2.26 7.58 -3.92
CA VAL A 40 2.83 8.76 -3.26
C VAL A 40 1.86 9.41 -2.29
N SER A 41 0.66 9.78 -2.75
CA SER A 41 -0.34 10.48 -1.94
C SER A 41 -0.69 9.76 -0.62
N PRO A 42 -1.03 8.46 -0.61
CA PRO A 42 -1.30 7.76 0.64
C PRO A 42 -0.06 7.68 1.53
N ALA A 43 1.12 7.37 0.97
CA ALA A 43 2.36 7.30 1.75
C ALA A 43 2.66 8.64 2.45
N VAL A 44 2.52 9.76 1.75
CA VAL A 44 2.72 11.09 2.35
C VAL A 44 1.70 11.34 3.47
N ALA A 45 0.41 11.13 3.21
CA ALA A 45 -0.64 11.41 4.18
C ALA A 45 -0.52 10.54 5.44
N GLU A 46 -0.30 9.24 5.25
CA GLU A 46 -0.19 8.27 6.32
C GLU A 46 1.07 8.50 7.15
N GLU A 47 2.23 8.72 6.53
CA GLU A 47 3.44 8.98 7.31
C GLU A 47 3.40 10.31 8.07
N LEU A 48 2.76 11.36 7.52
CA LEU A 48 2.53 12.59 8.27
C LEU A 48 1.62 12.36 9.49
N LEU A 49 0.56 11.57 9.34
CA LEU A 49 -0.34 11.24 10.45
C LEU A 49 0.35 10.36 11.51
N PHE A 50 0.96 9.26 11.09
CA PHE A 50 1.49 8.28 12.03
C PHE A 50 2.87 8.68 12.57
N ARG A 51 3.79 9.18 11.74
CA ARG A 51 5.19 9.45 12.15
C ARG A 51 5.36 10.92 12.53
N GLY A 52 4.65 11.82 11.86
CA GLY A 52 4.64 13.24 12.19
C GLY A 52 3.83 13.54 13.46
N LEU A 53 2.56 13.13 13.52
CA LEU A 53 1.66 13.48 14.62
C LEU A 53 1.65 12.42 15.73
N LEU A 54 1.23 11.19 15.44
CA LEU A 54 0.98 10.17 16.47
C LEU A 54 2.27 9.75 17.20
N LEU A 55 3.31 9.37 16.46
CA LEU A 55 4.59 8.95 17.02
C LEU A 55 5.22 10.06 17.87
N THR A 56 5.19 11.32 17.41
CA THR A 56 5.68 12.46 18.18
C THR A 56 4.91 12.61 19.49
N ALA A 57 3.57 12.53 19.46
CA ALA A 57 2.75 12.60 20.66
C ALA A 57 2.98 11.43 21.64
N LEU A 58 3.31 10.24 21.14
CA LEU A 58 3.59 9.07 21.97
C LEU A 58 5.00 9.08 22.56
N GLN A 59 5.99 9.65 21.86
CA GLN A 59 7.40 9.68 22.29
C GLN A 59 7.58 10.37 23.64
N ASP A 60 6.83 11.44 23.91
CA ASP A 60 6.89 12.18 25.18
C ASP A 60 6.50 11.34 26.40
N ARG A 61 5.71 10.28 26.20
CA ARG A 61 5.21 9.43 27.31
C ARG A 61 5.82 8.04 27.37
N LEU A 62 6.16 7.46 26.20
CA LEU A 62 6.59 6.07 26.09
C LEU A 62 8.08 5.92 25.75
N GLY A 63 8.75 7.02 25.37
CA GLY A 63 10.09 6.95 24.81
C GLY A 63 10.11 6.44 23.37
N ARG A 64 11.31 6.46 22.76
CA ARG A 64 11.49 6.35 21.31
C ARG A 64 11.04 5.01 20.72
N ILE A 65 11.43 3.91 21.36
CA ILE A 65 11.20 2.56 20.81
C ILE A 65 9.75 2.12 21.02
N ASP A 66 9.22 2.25 22.25
CA ASP A 66 7.86 1.83 22.55
C ASP A 66 6.81 2.66 21.81
N ALA A 67 7.06 3.97 21.63
CA ALA A 67 6.23 4.81 20.78
C ALA A 67 6.24 4.36 19.31
N ALA A 68 7.40 3.95 18.78
CA ALA A 68 7.50 3.43 17.42
C ALA A 68 6.75 2.10 17.26
N MET A 69 6.85 1.18 18.23
CA MET A 69 6.13 -0.08 18.20
C MET A 69 4.61 0.13 18.26
N LEU A 70 4.14 0.98 19.18
CA LEU A 70 2.71 1.26 19.32
C LEU A 70 2.15 1.98 18.09
N SER A 71 2.88 2.97 17.56
CA SER A 71 2.50 3.66 16.32
C SER A 71 2.42 2.69 15.15
N ALA A 72 3.33 1.71 15.05
CA ALA A 72 3.32 0.71 13.99
C ALA A 72 2.15 -0.28 14.11
N ALA A 73 1.81 -0.70 15.33
CA ALA A 73 0.64 -1.54 15.57
C ALA A 73 -0.67 -0.82 15.20
N LEU A 74 -0.80 0.46 15.57
CA LEU A 74 -1.95 1.28 15.21
C LEU A 74 -2.05 1.51 13.70
N PHE A 75 -0.91 1.73 13.03
CA PHE A 75 -0.83 1.81 11.56
C PHE A 75 -1.31 0.51 10.89
N ALA A 76 -0.90 -0.65 11.40
CA ALA A 76 -1.35 -1.94 10.88
C ALA A 76 -2.85 -2.17 11.10
N LEU A 77 -3.37 -1.81 12.28
CA LEU A 77 -4.81 -1.90 12.57
C LEU A 77 -5.66 -0.96 11.71
N PHE A 78 -5.14 0.24 11.39
CA PHE A 78 -5.84 1.21 10.54
C PHE A 78 -6.19 0.67 9.15
N HIS A 79 -5.44 -0.33 8.66
CA HIS A 79 -5.70 -0.97 7.37
C HIS A 79 -6.83 -2.01 7.39
N LEU A 80 -7.37 -2.34 8.57
CA LEU A 80 -8.55 -3.20 8.75
C LEU A 80 -8.47 -4.56 8.02
N SER A 81 -7.26 -5.07 7.78
CA SER A 81 -7.01 -6.33 7.10
C SER A 81 -6.07 -7.19 7.93
N LEU A 82 -6.57 -8.29 8.48
CA LEU A 82 -5.75 -9.24 9.23
C LEU A 82 -4.66 -9.87 8.36
N SER A 83 -4.95 -10.11 7.07
CA SER A 83 -3.98 -10.67 6.12
C SER A 83 -2.79 -9.74 5.89
N LEU A 84 -3.01 -8.42 5.95
CA LEU A 84 -1.96 -7.42 5.77
C LEU A 84 -1.40 -6.88 7.09
N PHE A 85 -1.91 -7.36 8.23
CA PHE A 85 -1.50 -6.86 9.54
C PHE A 85 0.00 -6.97 9.76
N PHE A 86 0.58 -8.16 9.57
CA PHE A 86 2.02 -8.37 9.80
C PHE A 86 2.91 -7.61 8.80
N PRO A 87 2.63 -7.62 7.47
CA PRO A 87 3.35 -6.78 6.52
C PRO A 87 3.30 -5.28 6.88
N ASN A 88 2.12 -4.75 7.20
CA ASN A 88 1.94 -3.34 7.52
C ASN A 88 2.59 -2.98 8.85
N MET A 89 2.57 -3.88 9.83
CA MET A 89 3.27 -3.67 11.10
C MET A 89 4.79 -3.65 10.90
N ALA A 90 5.34 -4.54 10.07
CA ALA A 90 6.77 -4.55 9.74
C ALA A 90 7.21 -3.27 9.02
N LEU A 91 6.48 -2.85 7.99
CA LEU A 91 6.69 -1.56 7.33
C LEU A 91 6.60 -0.41 8.35
N GLY A 92 5.60 -0.47 9.21
CA GLY A 92 5.34 0.58 10.17
C GLY A 92 6.42 0.71 11.24
N ILE A 93 7.02 -0.41 11.67
CA ILE A 93 8.18 -0.44 12.57
C ILE A 93 9.38 0.19 11.87
N ALA A 94 9.69 -0.24 10.64
CA ALA A 94 10.81 0.30 9.87
C ALA A 94 10.68 1.82 9.66
N ALA A 95 9.50 2.27 9.22
CA ALA A 95 9.17 3.69 9.04
C ALA A 95 9.27 4.47 10.36
N GLY A 96 8.76 3.92 11.47
CA GLY A 96 8.85 4.53 12.79
C GLY A 96 10.29 4.71 13.27
N LEU A 97 11.12 3.67 13.14
CA LEU A 97 12.54 3.75 13.49
C LEU A 97 13.30 4.74 12.59
N LEU A 98 13.04 4.74 11.28
CA LEU A 98 13.62 5.72 10.35
C LEU A 98 13.28 7.14 10.78
N ALA A 99 12.00 7.42 11.09
CA ALA A 99 11.58 8.75 11.53
C ALA A 99 12.25 9.17 12.84
N VAL A 100 12.32 8.25 13.81
CA VAL A 100 12.97 8.47 15.12
C VAL A 100 14.46 8.77 14.99
N TYR A 101 15.19 8.04 14.16
CA TYR A 101 16.66 8.16 14.06
C TYR A 101 17.09 9.26 13.09
N SER A 102 16.33 9.53 12.03
CA SER A 102 16.61 10.61 11.09
C SER A 102 16.05 11.96 11.53
N ASN A 103 15.20 11.99 12.56
CA ASN A 103 14.43 13.15 12.99
C ASN A 103 13.67 13.82 11.82
N SER A 104 13.15 13.00 10.90
CA SER A 104 12.45 13.45 9.70
C SER A 104 11.45 12.39 9.23
N VAL A 105 10.29 12.82 8.75
CA VAL A 105 9.29 11.93 8.15
C VAL A 105 9.64 11.52 6.71
N LEU A 106 10.53 12.26 6.04
CA LEU A 106 10.80 12.05 4.61
C LEU A 106 11.40 10.67 4.28
N PRO A 107 12.34 10.11 5.07
CA PRO A 107 12.83 8.75 4.83
C PRO A 107 11.73 7.69 4.97
N ALA A 108 10.80 7.88 5.91
CA ALA A 108 9.64 7.00 6.07
C ALA A 108 8.68 7.12 4.87
N VAL A 109 8.40 8.34 4.39
CA VAL A 109 7.61 8.58 3.18
C VAL A 109 8.24 7.89 1.96
N ALA A 110 9.56 7.99 1.79
CA ALA A 110 10.25 7.35 0.67
C ALA A 110 10.18 5.81 0.75
N LEU A 111 10.37 5.23 1.94
CA LEU A 111 10.22 3.79 2.17
C LEU A 111 8.80 3.32 1.84
N HIS A 112 7.78 4.00 2.38
CA HIS A 112 6.38 3.64 2.18
C HIS A 112 5.94 3.84 0.72
N THR A 113 6.37 4.93 0.07
CA THR A 113 6.14 5.13 -1.36
C THR A 113 6.74 3.99 -2.18
N THR A 114 7.96 3.53 -1.83
CA THR A 114 8.61 2.41 -2.50
C THR A 114 7.83 1.11 -2.30
N TYR A 115 7.33 0.86 -1.08
CA TYR A 115 6.46 -0.29 -0.79
C TYR A 115 5.19 -0.26 -1.65
N ASN A 116 4.46 0.85 -1.67
CA ASN A 116 3.25 0.99 -2.48
C ASN A 116 3.53 0.89 -3.99
N ALA A 117 4.64 1.46 -4.45
CA ALA A 117 5.07 1.36 -5.84
C ALA A 117 5.38 -0.08 -6.25
N SER A 118 6.02 -0.86 -5.36
CA SER A 118 6.30 -2.28 -5.62
C SER A 118 5.02 -3.12 -5.67
N ALA A 119 4.04 -2.83 -4.81
CA ALA A 119 2.73 -3.48 -4.84
C ALA A 119 1.96 -3.13 -6.12
N LEU A 120 2.01 -1.85 -6.52
CA LEU A 120 1.42 -1.39 -7.79
C LEU A 120 2.07 -2.09 -8.99
N LEU A 121 3.40 -2.15 -9.04
CA LEU A 121 4.12 -2.83 -10.11
C LEU A 121 3.75 -4.32 -10.17
N TYR A 122 3.73 -5.00 -9.02
CA TYR A 122 3.31 -6.40 -8.94
C TYR A 122 1.89 -6.59 -9.48
N ALA A 123 0.94 -5.72 -9.11
CA ALA A 123 -0.43 -5.78 -9.61
C ALA A 123 -0.51 -5.59 -11.13
N LEU A 124 0.26 -4.65 -11.69
CA LEU A 124 0.33 -4.43 -13.14
C LEU A 124 0.91 -5.64 -13.87
N MET A 125 1.98 -6.24 -13.35
CA MET A 125 2.60 -7.45 -13.94
C MET A 125 1.69 -8.67 -13.83
N ALA A 126 1.01 -8.86 -12.69
CA ALA A 126 0.08 -9.97 -12.51
C ALA A 126 -1.11 -9.88 -13.47
N THR A 127 -1.61 -8.66 -13.72
CA THR A 127 -2.68 -8.42 -14.71
C THR A 127 -2.20 -8.77 -16.11
N ALA A 128 -0.96 -8.40 -16.48
CA ALA A 128 -0.37 -8.76 -17.77
C ALA A 128 -0.16 -10.28 -17.92
N ALA A 129 0.34 -10.96 -16.89
CA ALA A 129 0.53 -12.42 -16.93
C ALA A 129 -0.79 -13.19 -17.05
N ALA A 130 -1.87 -12.70 -16.43
CA ALA A 130 -3.21 -13.30 -16.52
C ALA A 130 -3.92 -13.06 -17.87
N SER A 131 -3.27 -12.35 -18.80
CA SER A 131 -3.79 -12.06 -20.15
C SER A 131 -3.14 -12.86 -21.28
N VAL A 132 -2.12 -13.66 -20.95
CA VAL A 132 -1.41 -14.59 -21.85
C VAL A 132 -1.94 -15.99 -21.65
#